data_AF-A0A2E2WE86-F1
#
_entry.id   AF-A0A2E2WE86-F1
#
_cell.length_a   1.000
_cell.length_b   1.000
_cell.length_c   1.000
_cell.angle_alpha   90.00
_cell.angle_beta   90.00
_cell.angle_gamma   90.00
#
_symmetry.space_group_name_H-M   'P 1'
#
loop_
_entity.id
_entity.type
_entity.pdbx_description
1 polymer ?
#
loop_
_entity_poly.entity_id
_entity_poly.type
_entity_poly.pdbx_seq_one_letter_code
_entity_poly.pdbx_strand_id
1 'polypeptide(L)'
;MRAHANDLRAEVAKDFSIADDEEADRLVAQVSQDWHKANLKLPDRALCAYADKLTRTPESMSERDVQELRDHGWSDPAIHDATQVIAYFNYINRIADGLGVDLETDIRKWEEG
;
A
#
# COMPACT_ATOMS: atom_id res chain seq x y z
N MET A 1 -1.18 22.18 14.75
CA MET A 1 -1.52 21.55 13.47
C MET A 1 -2.07 20.16 13.77
N ARG A 2 -3.31 20.09 14.28
CA ARG A 2 -4.01 18.84 14.64
C ARG A 2 -5.08 18.60 13.58
N ALA A 3 -4.75 17.88 12.51
CA ALA A 3 -5.71 17.39 11.51
C ALA A 3 -5.13 16.37 10.52
N HIS A 4 -4.06 15.63 10.87
CA HIS A 4 -3.53 14.54 10.02
C HIS A 4 -4.06 13.14 10.43
N ALA A 5 -4.97 13.08 11.40
CA ALA A 5 -5.40 11.84 12.04
C ALA A 5 -6.90 11.59 11.86
N ASN A 6 -7.40 11.70 10.63
CA ASN A 6 -8.44 10.75 10.24
C ASN A 6 -7.70 9.42 10.13
N ASP A 7 -7.83 8.64 11.20
CA ASP A 7 -7.11 7.40 11.42
C ASP A 7 -7.19 6.50 10.18
N LEU A 8 -6.06 6.05 9.66
CA LEU A 8 -5.99 5.05 8.58
C LEU A 8 -6.90 3.85 8.91
N ARG A 9 -7.08 3.53 10.20
CA ARG A 9 -8.05 2.53 10.67
C ARG A 9 -9.49 2.81 10.26
N ALA A 10 -9.96 4.06 10.31
CA ALA A 10 -11.35 4.40 9.97
C ALA A 10 -11.65 4.20 8.48
N GLU A 11 -10.66 4.44 7.61
CA GLU A 11 -10.78 4.20 6.17
C GLU A 11 -10.66 2.71 5.85
N VAL A 12 -9.68 2.01 6.43
CA VAL A 12 -9.51 0.55 6.28
C VAL A 12 -10.71 -0.24 6.82
N ALA A 13 -11.25 0.12 8.00
CA ALA A 13 -12.40 -0.56 8.59
C ALA A 13 -13.63 -0.49 7.68
N LYS A 14 -13.86 0.66 7.06
CA LYS A 14 -14.98 0.88 6.14
C LYS A 14 -14.82 0.08 4.84
N ASP A 15 -13.65 0.13 4.20
CA ASP A 15 -13.43 -0.46 2.89
C ASP A 15 -13.24 -1.99 2.94
N PHE A 16 -12.71 -2.50 4.05
CA PHE A 16 -12.61 -3.94 4.30
C PHE A 16 -13.82 -4.52 5.04
N SER A 17 -14.82 -3.70 5.41
CA SER A 17 -15.99 -4.12 6.20
C SER A 17 -15.60 -4.78 7.53
N ILE A 18 -14.56 -4.26 8.16
CA ILE A 18 -14.04 -4.73 9.45
C ILE A 18 -14.74 -3.92 10.55
N ALA A 19 -15.43 -4.60 11.46
CA ALA A 19 -16.16 -3.96 12.56
C ALA A 19 -15.35 -3.83 13.86
N ASP A 20 -14.20 -4.52 13.92
CA ASP A 20 -13.32 -4.61 15.10
C ASP A 20 -11.98 -3.92 14.81
N ASP A 21 -11.63 -2.90 15.59
CA ASP A 21 -10.37 -2.16 15.44
C ASP A 21 -9.14 -3.08 15.61
N GLU A 22 -9.24 -4.14 16.43
CA GLU A 22 -8.14 -5.11 16.56
C GLU A 22 -7.96 -5.97 15.29
N GLU A 23 -9.04 -6.28 14.57
CA GLU A 23 -8.97 -7.00 13.30
C GLU A 23 -8.34 -6.13 12.20
N ALA A 24 -8.66 -4.83 12.18
CA ALA A 24 -8.03 -3.88 11.27
C ALA A 24 -6.52 -3.77 11.56
N ASP A 25 -6.14 -3.64 12.84
CA ASP A 25 -4.74 -3.62 13.26
C ASP A 25 -3.98 -4.89 12.85
N ARG A 26 -4.61 -6.07 13.00
CA ARG A 26 -4.03 -7.36 12.55
C ARG A 26 -3.82 -7.39 11.05
N LEU A 27 -4.78 -6.92 10.24
CA LEU A 27 -4.64 -6.87 8.79
C LEU A 27 -3.51 -5.92 8.37
N VAL A 28 -3.46 -4.72 8.97
CA VAL A 28 -2.39 -3.75 8.70
C VAL A 28 -1.02 -4.35 9.02
N ALA A 29 -0.85 -4.97 10.19
CA ALA A 29 0.39 -5.64 10.56
C ALA A 29 0.78 -6.75 9.57
N GLN A 30 -0.18 -7.58 9.13
CA GLN A 30 0.08 -8.61 8.13
C GLN A 30 0.54 -8.03 6.79
N VAL A 31 -0.11 -6.98 6.31
CA VAL A 31 0.24 -6.33 5.03
C VAL A 31 1.62 -5.68 5.12
N SER A 32 1.90 -4.98 6.22
CA SER A 32 3.19 -4.32 6.44
C SER A 32 4.35 -5.32 6.55
N GLN A 33 4.13 -6.50 7.12
CA GLN A 33 5.18 -7.54 7.23
C GLN A 33 5.34 -8.36 5.96
N ASP A 34 4.24 -8.91 5.42
CA ASP A 34 4.24 -9.75 4.22
C ASP A 34 2.83 -9.83 3.62
N TRP A 35 2.55 -8.92 2.68
CA TRP A 35 1.26 -8.85 1.98
C TRP A 35 0.89 -10.14 1.24
N HIS A 36 1.84 -11.03 0.91
CA HIS A 36 1.52 -12.33 0.30
C HIS A 36 0.74 -13.23 1.25
N LYS A 37 0.99 -13.11 2.56
CA LYS A 37 0.32 -13.89 3.62
C LYS A 37 -0.91 -13.18 4.20
N ALA A 38 -1.06 -11.88 3.96
CA ALA A 38 -2.19 -11.10 4.45
C ALA A 38 -3.52 -11.54 3.84
N ASN A 39 -4.62 -11.43 4.59
CA ASN A 39 -5.96 -11.80 4.11
C ASN A 39 -6.58 -10.74 3.18
N LEU A 40 -5.94 -10.48 2.04
CA LEU A 40 -6.38 -9.51 1.04
C LEU A 40 -7.34 -10.13 0.02
N LYS A 41 -8.34 -9.34 -0.42
CA LYS A 41 -9.23 -9.69 -1.54
C LYS A 41 -8.42 -9.74 -2.84
N LEU A 42 -8.93 -10.45 -3.84
CA LEU A 42 -8.24 -10.62 -5.12
C LEU A 42 -7.84 -9.29 -5.80
N PRO A 43 -8.71 -8.24 -5.87
CA PRO A 43 -8.30 -6.97 -6.47
C PRO A 43 -7.17 -6.26 -5.72
N ASP A 44 -7.15 -6.34 -4.40
CA ASP A 44 -6.10 -5.73 -3.56
C ASP A 44 -4.77 -6.47 -3.72
N ARG A 45 -4.81 -7.82 -3.79
CA ARG A 45 -3.62 -8.62 -4.08
C ARG A 45 -3.02 -8.31 -5.44
N ALA A 46 -3.86 -8.12 -6.46
CA ALA A 46 -3.40 -7.75 -7.80
C ALA A 46 -2.72 -6.36 -7.77
N LEU A 47 -3.28 -5.40 -7.03
CA LEU A 47 -2.67 -4.09 -6.83
C LEU A 47 -1.32 -4.19 -6.10
N CYS A 48 -1.22 -4.99 -5.03
CA CYS A 48 0.06 -5.21 -4.33
C CYS A 48 1.12 -5.84 -5.24
N ALA A 49 0.74 -6.81 -6.08
CA ALA A 49 1.66 -7.42 -7.05
C ALA A 49 2.16 -6.41 -8.09
N TYR A 50 1.27 -5.54 -8.59
CA TYR A 50 1.63 -4.46 -9.49
C TYR A 50 2.59 -3.46 -8.82
N ALA A 51 2.31 -3.09 -7.56
CA ALA A 51 3.16 -2.19 -6.78
C ALA A 51 4.55 -2.76 -6.51
N ASP A 52 4.64 -4.05 -6.15
CA ASP A 52 5.92 -4.75 -5.95
C ASP A 52 6.75 -4.76 -7.23
N LYS A 53 6.14 -5.16 -8.37
CA LYS A 53 6.83 -5.21 -9.66
C LYS A 53 7.31 -3.83 -10.11
N LEU A 54 6.44 -2.81 -10.03
CA LEU A 54 6.80 -1.43 -10.41
C LEU A 54 7.92 -0.87 -9.53
N THR A 55 8.00 -1.30 -8.28
CA THR A 55 9.03 -0.87 -7.33
C THR A 55 10.37 -1.56 -7.57
N ARG A 56 10.36 -2.86 -7.84
CA ARG A 56 11.58 -3.68 -7.93
C ARG A 56 12.17 -3.78 -9.33
N THR A 57 11.32 -3.78 -10.37
CA THR A 57 11.70 -3.98 -11.77
C THR A 57 10.87 -3.08 -12.70
N PRO A 58 10.90 -1.74 -12.54
CA PRO A 58 10.11 -0.83 -13.37
C PRO A 58 10.38 -0.95 -14.87
N GLU A 59 11.60 -1.32 -15.26
CA GLU A 59 12.01 -1.56 -16.65
C GLU A 59 11.35 -2.78 -17.30
N SER A 60 10.81 -3.69 -16.47
CA SER A 60 10.12 -4.91 -16.90
C SER A 60 8.60 -4.76 -16.95
N MET A 61 8.08 -3.55 -16.70
CA MET A 61 6.65 -3.25 -16.79
C MET A 61 6.16 -3.31 -18.24
N SER A 62 4.92 -3.76 -18.40
CA SER A 62 4.29 -3.99 -19.70
C SER A 62 2.79 -3.71 -19.65
N GLU A 63 2.16 -3.61 -20.81
CA GLU A 63 0.70 -3.46 -20.92
C GLU A 63 -0.07 -4.61 -20.24
N ARG A 64 0.53 -5.80 -20.18
CA ARG A 64 -0.06 -6.96 -19.49
C ARG A 64 -0.29 -6.69 -18.00
N ASP A 65 0.61 -5.96 -17.35
CA ASP A 65 0.50 -5.67 -15.92
C ASP A 65 -0.69 -4.73 -15.63
N VAL A 66 -0.94 -3.79 -16.55
CA VAL A 66 -2.11 -2.90 -16.51
C VAL A 66 -3.38 -3.70 -16.80
N GLN A 67 -3.34 -4.60 -17.79
CA GLN A 67 -4.49 -5.44 -18.14
C GLN A 67 -4.90 -6.36 -16.99
N GLU A 68 -3.95 -6.94 -16.26
CA GLU A 68 -4.22 -7.77 -15.09
C GLU A 68 -5.04 -7.01 -14.03
N LEU A 69 -4.73 -5.73 -13.80
CA LEU A 69 -5.51 -4.89 -12.89
C LEU A 69 -6.93 -4.64 -13.40
N ARG A 70 -7.09 -4.37 -14.71
CA ARG A 70 -8.42 -4.22 -15.33
C ARG A 70 -9.27 -5.48 -15.19
N ASP A 71 -8.66 -6.65 -15.37
CA ASP A 71 -9.31 -7.94 -15.23
C ASP A 71 -9.80 -8.19 -13.78
N HIS A 72 -9.18 -7.52 -12.80
CA HIS A 72 -9.59 -7.49 -11.40
C HIS A 72 -10.54 -6.34 -11.04
N GLY A 73 -11.05 -5.60 -12.04
CA GLY A 73 -12.06 -4.56 -11.87
C GLY A 73 -11.53 -3.16 -11.60
N TRP A 74 -10.21 -2.93 -11.69
CA TRP A 74 -9.64 -1.60 -11.58
C TRP A 74 -9.93 -0.78 -12.85
N SER A 75 -10.38 0.46 -12.68
CA SER A 75 -10.57 1.40 -13.79
C SER A 75 -9.26 2.06 -14.19
N ASP A 76 -9.13 2.51 -15.43
CA ASP A 76 -7.93 3.23 -15.89
C ASP A 76 -7.56 4.44 -15.00
N PRO A 77 -8.50 5.30 -14.57
CA PRO A 77 -8.18 6.36 -13.60
C PRO A 77 -7.62 5.81 -12.27
N ALA A 78 -8.20 4.73 -11.74
CA ALA A 78 -7.74 4.15 -10.48
C ALA A 78 -6.33 3.53 -10.62
N ILE A 79 -6.03 2.88 -11.76
CA ILE A 79 -4.69 2.35 -12.04
C ILE A 79 -3.67 3.49 -12.19
N HIS A 80 -4.05 4.58 -12.83
CA HIS A 80 -3.22 5.78 -12.95
C HIS A 80 -2.93 6.40 -11.58
N ASP A 81 -3.93 6.54 -10.72
CA ASP A 81 -3.76 7.07 -9.36
C ASP A 81 -2.88 6.16 -8.51
N ALA A 82 -3.11 4.84 -8.54
CA ALA A 82 -2.24 3.87 -7.89
C ALA A 82 -0.78 4.00 -8.35
N THR A 83 -0.56 4.08 -9.67
CA THR A 83 0.79 4.21 -10.24
C THR A 83 1.50 5.47 -9.75
N GLN A 84 0.79 6.60 -9.66
CA GLN A 84 1.36 7.84 -9.12
C GLN A 84 1.74 7.71 -7.63
N VAL A 85 0.88 7.10 -6.82
CA VAL A 85 1.15 6.88 -5.38
C VAL A 85 2.38 5.98 -5.21
N ILE A 86 2.44 4.85 -5.93
CA ILE A 86 3.57 3.93 -5.88
C ILE A 86 4.87 4.64 -6.31
N ALA A 87 4.82 5.41 -7.40
CA ALA A 87 5.98 6.16 -7.87
C ALA A 87 6.43 7.26 -6.88
N TYR A 88 5.49 7.93 -6.23
CA TYR A 88 5.78 8.94 -5.22
C TYR A 88 6.49 8.35 -4.00
N PHE A 89 6.01 7.22 -3.47
CA PHE A 89 6.70 6.52 -2.38
C PHE A 89 8.10 6.06 -2.79
N ASN A 90 8.24 5.57 -4.01
CA ASN A 90 9.55 5.25 -4.58
C ASN A 90 10.51 6.47 -4.58
N TYR A 91 10.03 7.65 -4.96
CA TYR A 91 10.82 8.88 -4.92
C TYR A 91 11.19 9.27 -3.48
N ILE A 92 10.21 9.36 -2.57
CA ILE A 92 10.46 9.90 -1.23
C ILE A 92 11.33 8.95 -0.39
N ASN A 93 11.17 7.62 -0.55
CA ASN A 93 12.00 6.63 0.13
C ASN A 93 13.47 6.80 -0.27
N ARG A 94 13.75 7.03 -1.56
CA ARG A 94 15.12 7.31 -2.04
C ARG A 94 15.70 8.59 -1.47
N ILE A 95 14.89 9.63 -1.26
CA ILE A 95 15.33 10.88 -0.63
C ILE A 95 15.62 10.65 0.86
N ALA A 96 14.72 9.99 1.58
CA ALA A 96 14.89 9.68 3.00
C ALA A 96 16.13 8.82 3.25
N ASP A 97 16.25 7.70 2.55
CA ASP A 97 17.39 6.78 2.67
C ASP A 97 18.70 7.43 2.22
N GLY A 98 18.66 8.20 1.12
CA GLY A 98 19.84 8.86 0.57
C GLY A 98 20.39 9.99 1.44
N LEU A 99 19.54 10.60 2.27
CA LEU A 99 19.92 11.67 3.20
C LEU A 99 20.04 11.21 4.65
N GLY A 100 19.70 9.95 4.95
CA GLY A 100 19.73 9.40 6.31
C GLY A 100 18.68 10.04 7.23
N VAL A 101 17.47 10.26 6.72
CA VAL A 101 16.37 10.82 7.52
C VAL A 101 15.86 9.76 8.51
N ASP A 102 15.90 10.08 9.80
CA ASP A 102 15.37 9.22 10.84
C ASP A 102 13.84 9.20 10.86
N LEU A 103 13.27 8.05 11.23
CA LEU A 103 11.84 7.92 11.47
C LEU A 103 11.42 8.70 12.72
N GLU A 104 10.22 9.28 12.70
CA GLU A 104 9.63 9.90 13.87
C GLU A 104 9.37 8.86 14.98
N THR A 105 9.78 9.16 16.21
CA THR A 105 9.68 8.22 17.35
C THR A 105 8.24 8.00 17.83
N ASP A 106 7.33 8.89 17.45
CA ASP A 106 5.96 8.92 17.95
C ASP A 106 4.99 8.14 17.04
N ILE A 107 5.49 7.59 15.93
CA ILE A 107 4.71 6.80 14.97
C ILE A 107 4.83 5.31 15.33
N ARG A 108 3.67 4.65 15.46
CA ARG A 108 3.62 3.19 15.65
C ARG A 108 4.24 2.48 14.45
N LYS A 109 5.19 1.59 14.71
CA LYS A 109 5.80 0.73 13.69
C LYS A 109 4.97 -0.54 13.54
N TRP A 110 4.38 -0.73 12.37
CA TRP A 110 3.55 -1.88 12.04
C TRP A 110 4.36 -3.13 11.68
N GLU A 111 5.64 -2.95 11.38
CA GLU A 111 6.55 -3.99 10.89
C GLU A 111 7.17 -4.82 12.01
N GLU A 112 7.22 -4.26 13.23
CA GLU A 112 7.95 -4.85 14.37
C GLU A 112 7.12 -5.82 15.24
N GLY A 113 5.81 -5.98 14.97
CA GLY A 113 4.94 -6.96 15.62
C GLY A 113 4.46 -6.56 17.01
#